data_AF-A0A0G1NPK6-F1
#
_entry.id   AF-A0A0G1NPK6-F1
#
_cell.length_a   1.000
_cell.length_b   1.000
_cell.length_c   1.000
_cell.angle_alpha   90.00
_cell.angle_beta   90.00
_cell.angle_gamma   90.00
#
_symmetry.space_group_name_H-M   'P 1'
#
loop_
_entity.id
_entity.type
_entity.pdbx_description
1 polymer ?
#
loop_
_entity_poly.entity_id
_entity_poly.type
_entity_poly.pdbx_seq_one_letter_code
_entity_poly.pdbx_strand_id
1 'polypeptide(L)'
;MINKTLLIVLAAVIIVGGGAFYGGMKYAQSRAPQGRFSQTDFQNLSPEERQQRFQQLGQNGGRMRQAGAEFTTGEIISKDDKSITVKLPGGGSKIVFYSDTTEVGKFVNGALNDLEAGWTVSVNGKTNSDGSITAQSIQIRQLAPNQPQE
;
A
#
# COMPACT_ATOMS: atom_id res chain seq x y z
N MET A 1 2.19 54.17 -15.40
CA MET A 1 1.51 53.86 -16.67
C MET A 1 2.04 52.53 -17.17
N ILE A 2 1.17 51.53 -17.37
CA ILE A 2 1.59 50.22 -17.90
C ILE A 2 1.98 50.40 -19.38
N ASN A 3 3.14 49.88 -19.77
CA ASN A 3 3.63 50.03 -21.13
C ASN A 3 2.85 49.09 -22.08
N LYS A 4 2.55 49.58 -23.28
CA LYS A 4 1.70 48.86 -24.25
C LYS A 4 2.31 47.53 -24.67
N THR A 5 3.65 47.45 -24.71
CA THR A 5 4.41 46.23 -25.02
C THR A 5 4.25 45.15 -23.95
N LEU A 6 4.19 45.53 -22.67
CA LEU A 6 4.07 44.65 -21.52
C LEU A 6 2.66 44.07 -21.44
N LEU A 7 1.63 44.83 -21.84
CA LEU A 7 0.29 44.29 -22.03
C LEU A 7 0.23 43.25 -23.16
N ILE A 8 0.91 43.50 -24.28
CA ILE A 8 0.95 42.56 -25.40
C ILE A 8 1.70 41.27 -25.01
N VAL A 9 2.83 41.39 -24.32
CA VAL A 9 3.60 40.24 -23.83
C VAL A 9 2.79 39.43 -22.82
N LEU A 10 2.09 40.09 -21.88
CA LEU A 10 1.25 39.39 -20.90
C LEU A 10 0.11 38.63 -21.57
N ALA A 11 -0.56 39.25 -22.55
CA ALA A 11 -1.62 38.60 -23.33
C ALA A 11 -1.08 37.39 -24.12
N ALA A 12 0.10 37.53 -24.74
CA ALA A 12 0.72 36.43 -25.48
C ALA A 12 1.08 35.25 -24.57
N VAL A 13 1.61 35.50 -23.37
CA VAL A 13 1.95 34.45 -22.39
C VAL A 13 0.70 33.71 -21.91
N ILE A 14 -0.40 34.41 -21.67
CA ILE A 14 -1.67 33.79 -21.25
C ILE A 14 -2.24 32.91 -22.37
N ILE A 15 -2.22 33.38 -23.62
CA ILE A 15 -2.73 32.62 -24.78
C ILE A 15 -1.87 31.38 -25.03
N VAL A 16 -0.54 31.51 -25.05
CA VAL A 16 0.38 30.39 -25.29
C VAL A 16 0.36 29.41 -24.12
N GLY A 17 0.42 29.90 -22.88
CA GLY A 17 0.35 29.08 -21.68
C GLY A 17 -0.97 28.32 -21.55
N GLY A 18 -2.09 29.01 -21.78
CA GLY A 18 -3.42 28.39 -21.78
C GLY A 18 -3.59 27.36 -22.89
N GLY A 19 -3.13 27.67 -24.10
CA GLY A 19 -3.19 26.75 -25.25
C GLY A 19 -2.32 25.51 -25.06
N ALA A 20 -1.08 25.67 -24.58
CA ALA A 20 -0.17 24.55 -24.31
C ALA A 20 -0.67 23.66 -23.16
N PHE A 21 -1.21 24.25 -22.09
CA PHE A 21 -1.77 23.52 -20.97
C PHE A 21 -3.03 22.73 -21.38
N TYR A 22 -3.98 23.37 -22.07
CA TYR A 22 -5.19 22.72 -22.53
C TYR A 22 -4.92 21.62 -23.57
N GLY A 23 -4.03 21.90 -24.54
CA GLY A 23 -3.59 20.92 -25.54
C GLY A 23 -2.87 19.74 -24.91
N GLY A 24 -1.99 20.00 -23.94
CA GLY A 24 -1.29 18.96 -23.16
C GLY A 24 -2.25 18.08 -22.36
N MET A 25 -3.24 18.67 -21.67
CA MET A 25 -4.26 17.91 -20.93
C MET A 25 -5.13 17.05 -21.86
N LYS A 26 -5.53 17.56 -23.03
CA LYS A 26 -6.31 16.79 -24.01
C LYS A 26 -5.50 15.66 -24.63
N TYR A 27 -4.23 15.90 -24.93
CA TYR A 27 -3.31 14.86 -25.42
C TYR A 27 -3.04 13.79 -24.35
N ALA A 28 -2.93 14.18 -23.08
CA ALA A 28 -2.83 13.24 -21.97
C ALA A 28 -4.12 12.44 -21.80
N GLN A 29 -5.30 13.04 -21.96
CA GLN A 29 -6.59 12.32 -21.95
C GLN A 29 -6.71 11.29 -23.09
N SER A 30 -6.21 11.59 -24.29
CA SER A 30 -6.26 10.66 -25.42
C SER A 30 -5.20 9.55 -25.35
N ARG A 31 -4.18 9.71 -24.50
CA ARG A 31 -3.10 8.73 -24.25
C ARG A 31 -3.24 8.00 -22.91
N ALA A 32 -4.14 8.43 -22.02
CA ALA A 32 -4.42 7.73 -20.79
C ALA A 32 -4.96 6.33 -21.16
N PRO A 33 -4.31 5.23 -20.73
CA PRO A 33 -4.87 3.91 -20.93
C PRO A 33 -6.24 3.92 -20.29
N GLN A 34 -7.26 3.60 -21.09
CA GLN A 34 -8.66 3.53 -20.69
C GLN A 34 -8.87 2.30 -19.79
N GLY A 35 -8.06 2.16 -18.75
CA GLY A 35 -8.18 1.18 -17.68
C GLY A 35 -9.05 1.74 -16.57
N ARG A 36 -10.22 2.30 -16.91
CA ARG A 36 -11.29 2.31 -15.93
C ARG A 36 -11.82 0.90 -15.89
N PHE A 37 -11.26 0.09 -14.98
CA PHE A 37 -11.93 -1.11 -14.51
C PHE A 37 -13.22 -0.62 -13.86
N SER A 38 -14.28 -0.49 -14.65
CA SER A 38 -15.57 -0.08 -14.15
C SER A 38 -16.14 -1.26 -13.39
N GLN A 39 -16.67 -1.01 -12.21
CA GLN A 39 -17.45 -1.99 -11.45
C GLN A 39 -18.62 -2.56 -12.28
N THR A 40 -19.02 -1.86 -13.35
CA THR A 40 -20.00 -2.28 -14.36
C THR A 40 -19.49 -3.41 -15.28
N ASP A 41 -18.18 -3.51 -15.56
CA ASP A 41 -17.63 -4.53 -16.46
C ASP A 41 -17.64 -5.94 -15.84
N PHE A 42 -17.79 -6.03 -14.51
CA PHE A 42 -17.93 -7.31 -13.81
C PHE A 42 -19.37 -7.78 -13.67
N GLN A 43 -20.37 -6.91 -13.91
CA GLN A 43 -21.78 -7.24 -13.70
C GLN A 43 -22.37 -8.07 -14.84
N ASN A 44 -21.79 -7.99 -16.04
CA ASN A 44 -22.27 -8.69 -17.24
C ASN A 44 -21.48 -9.96 -17.61
N LEU A 45 -20.59 -10.45 -16.75
CA LEU A 45 -19.79 -11.65 -17.03
C LEU A 45 -20.46 -12.91 -16.46
N SER A 46 -20.33 -14.03 -17.17
CA SER A 46 -20.76 -15.34 -16.65
C SER A 46 -19.89 -15.76 -15.44
N PRO A 47 -20.37 -16.68 -14.59
CA PRO A 47 -19.57 -17.23 -13.49
C PRO A 47 -18.23 -17.83 -13.93
N GLU A 48 -18.19 -18.49 -15.10
CA GLU A 48 -16.97 -19.08 -15.65
C GLU A 48 -15.97 -18.03 -16.16
N GLU A 49 -16.46 -16.99 -16.84
CA GLU A 49 -15.63 -15.88 -17.33
C GLU A 49 -15.06 -15.05 -16.17
N ARG A 50 -15.83 -14.91 -15.09
CA ARG A 50 -15.37 -14.25 -13.86
C ARG A 50 -14.23 -15.04 -13.22
N GLN A 51 -14.28 -16.38 -13.18
CA GLN A 51 -13.20 -17.21 -12.65
C GLN A 51 -11.92 -17.14 -13.50
N GLN A 52 -12.03 -17.16 -14.82
CA GLN A 52 -10.86 -17.02 -15.70
C GLN A 52 -10.23 -15.63 -15.60
N ARG A 53 -11.04 -14.57 -15.50
CA ARG A 53 -10.55 -13.20 -15.32
C ARG A 53 -9.90 -13.03 -13.94
N PHE A 54 -10.44 -13.64 -12.88
CA PHE A 54 -9.81 -13.67 -11.55
C PHE A 54 -8.48 -14.44 -11.54
N GLN A 55 -8.32 -15.50 -12.33
CA GLN A 55 -7.03 -16.19 -12.48
C GLN A 55 -5.99 -15.32 -13.21
N GLN A 56 -6.41 -14.57 -14.24
CA GLN A 56 -5.54 -13.56 -14.88
C GLN A 56 -5.20 -12.38 -13.95
N LEU A 57 -6.16 -11.90 -13.15
CA LEU A 57 -5.95 -10.88 -12.12
C LEU A 57 -5.13 -11.38 -10.93
N GLY A 58 -5.18 -12.68 -10.61
CA GLY A 58 -4.37 -13.32 -9.58
C GLY A 58 -2.91 -13.47 -10.00
N GLN A 59 -2.66 -13.73 -11.29
CA GLN A 59 -1.31 -13.68 -11.87
C GLN A 59 -0.78 -12.23 -11.98
N ASN A 60 -1.69 -11.26 -12.12
CA ASN A 60 -1.42 -9.83 -11.96
C ASN A 60 -1.61 -9.31 -10.52
N GLY A 61 -1.86 -10.17 -9.53
CA GLY A 61 -1.99 -9.80 -8.12
C GLY A 61 -0.65 -9.31 -7.54
N GLY A 62 0.44 -9.63 -8.22
CA GLY A 62 1.76 -9.02 -8.02
C GLY A 62 1.87 -7.58 -8.54
N ARG A 63 0.86 -7.04 -9.24
CA ARG A 63 0.79 -5.63 -9.69
C ARG A 63 0.07 -4.71 -8.72
N MET A 64 -0.41 -5.23 -7.59
CA MET A 64 -0.60 -4.45 -6.36
C MET A 64 0.73 -4.25 -5.59
N ARG A 65 1.87 -4.43 -6.27
CA ARG A 65 3.13 -3.69 -6.01
C ARG A 65 3.06 -2.26 -6.58
N GLN A 66 1.87 -1.68 -6.60
CA GLN A 66 1.57 -0.36 -7.13
C GLN A 66 2.12 0.69 -6.16
N ALA A 67 3.40 1.03 -6.35
CA ALA A 67 4.12 2.25 -5.91
C ALA A 67 5.53 1.92 -5.37
N GLY A 68 6.45 1.43 -6.21
CA GLY A 68 7.90 1.44 -5.90
C GLY A 68 8.36 0.79 -4.58
N ALA A 69 7.49 0.07 -3.89
CA ALA A 69 7.76 -0.50 -2.59
C ALA A 69 8.60 -1.76 -2.78
N GLU A 70 9.91 -1.60 -2.62
CA GLU A 70 10.84 -2.73 -2.55
C GLU A 70 10.71 -3.39 -1.18
N PHE A 71 10.31 -4.66 -1.16
CA PHE A 71 10.28 -5.45 0.07
C PHE A 71 11.69 -6.00 0.32
N THR A 72 12.32 -5.58 1.42
CA THR A 72 13.64 -6.07 1.84
C THR A 72 13.49 -6.92 3.09
N THR A 73 14.11 -8.10 3.08
CA THR A 73 14.21 -9.01 4.22
C THR A 73 15.67 -9.36 4.47
N GLY A 74 16.06 -9.47 5.74
CA GLY A 74 17.43 -9.75 6.12
C GLY A 74 17.71 -9.51 7.60
N GLU A 75 18.99 -9.53 7.94
CA GLU A 75 19.50 -9.35 9.30
C GLU A 75 20.02 -7.92 9.48
N ILE A 76 19.66 -7.24 10.58
CA ILE A 76 20.20 -5.92 10.89
C ILE A 76 21.63 -6.07 11.41
N ILE A 77 22.61 -5.54 10.69
CA ILE A 77 24.04 -5.61 11.03
C ILE A 77 24.61 -4.28 11.56
N SER A 78 23.90 -3.17 11.37
CA SER A 78 24.19 -1.90 12.02
C SER A 78 22.94 -1.03 12.10
N LYS A 79 22.95 -0.06 13.03
CA LYS A 79 21.86 0.91 13.25
C LYS A 79 22.45 2.26 13.62
N ASP A 80 21.84 3.32 13.09
CA ASP A 80 21.97 4.70 13.53
C ASP A 80 20.57 5.30 13.83
N ASP A 81 20.51 6.61 14.10
CA ASP A 81 19.28 7.31 14.50
C ASP A 81 18.17 7.31 13.44
N LYS A 82 18.52 7.21 12.14
CA LYS A 82 17.57 7.33 11.01
C LYS A 82 17.68 6.20 10.00
N SER A 83 18.57 5.24 10.24
CA SER A 83 18.83 4.15 9.30
C SER A 83 19.27 2.84 9.98
N ILE A 84 19.03 1.73 9.29
CA ILE A 84 19.59 0.42 9.59
C ILE A 84 20.31 -0.12 8.36
N THR A 85 21.39 -0.87 8.55
CA THR A 85 21.98 -1.68 7.48
C THR A 85 21.51 -3.11 7.62
N VAL A 86 20.86 -3.61 6.57
CA VAL A 86 20.30 -4.96 6.49
C VAL A 86 21.16 -5.81 5.56
N LYS A 87 21.75 -6.88 6.09
CA LYS A 87 22.44 -7.92 5.33
C LYS A 87 21.40 -8.79 4.62
N LEU A 88 21.56 -8.95 3.31
CA LEU A 88 20.61 -9.70 2.49
C LEU A 88 20.95 -11.20 2.46
N PRO A 89 19.96 -12.10 2.39
CA PRO A 89 20.20 -13.54 2.29
C PRO A 89 21.04 -13.97 1.08
N GLY A 90 20.92 -13.24 -0.04
CA GLY A 90 21.68 -13.49 -1.28
C GLY A 90 23.08 -12.88 -1.31
N GLY A 91 23.53 -12.29 -0.20
CA GLY A 91 24.78 -11.54 -0.11
C GLY A 91 24.58 -10.03 -0.31
N GLY A 92 25.60 -9.26 0.11
CA GLY A 92 25.53 -7.80 0.14
C GLY A 92 24.65 -7.25 1.27
N SER A 93 24.44 -5.94 1.25
CA SER A 93 23.65 -5.22 2.24
C SER A 93 22.90 -4.05 1.63
N LYS A 94 21.78 -3.66 2.26
CA LYS A 94 21.02 -2.45 1.94
C LYS A 94 20.94 -1.54 3.17
N ILE A 95 20.93 -0.24 2.95
CA ILE A 95 20.64 0.76 3.99
C ILE A 95 19.14 1.10 3.88
N VAL A 96 18.43 0.98 5.00
CA VAL A 96 17.00 1.31 5.10
C VAL A 96 16.87 2.53 5.99
N PHE A 97 16.37 3.64 5.42
CA PHE A 97 16.06 4.84 6.17
C PHE A 97 14.64 4.77 6.74
N TYR A 98 14.45 5.32 7.94
CA TYR A 98 13.17 5.39 8.62
C TYR A 98 13.00 6.75 9.32
N SER A 99 11.76 7.04 9.72
CA SER A 99 11.35 8.27 10.41
C SER A 99 10.45 7.94 11.59
N ASP A 100 10.09 8.96 12.38
CA ASP A 100 9.18 8.80 13.53
C ASP A 100 7.77 8.32 13.15
N THR A 101 7.39 8.49 11.89
CA THR A 101 6.12 7.99 11.34
C THR A 101 6.21 6.54 10.84
N THR A 102 7.36 5.89 10.95
CA THR A 102 7.54 4.51 10.50
C THR A 102 6.97 3.56 11.55
N GLU A 103 5.93 2.82 11.18
CA GLU A 103 5.36 1.79 12.07
C GLU A 103 6.32 0.60 12.20
N VAL A 104 6.69 0.28 13.43
CA VAL A 104 7.57 -0.85 13.74
C VAL A 104 6.78 -1.91 14.50
N GLY A 105 6.42 -2.99 13.80
CA GLY A 105 5.83 -4.16 14.42
C GLY A 105 6.90 -5.06 15.03
N LYS A 106 6.76 -5.41 16.31
CA LYS A 106 7.58 -6.41 16.98
C LYS A 106 6.71 -7.57 17.43
N PHE A 107 7.14 -8.78 17.11
CA PHE A 107 6.56 -9.99 17.68
C PHE A 107 7.29 -10.31 18.98
N VAL A 108 6.51 -10.63 20.01
CA VAL A 108 6.99 -11.15 21.29
C VAL A 108 6.38 -12.53 21.46
N ASN A 109 7.17 -13.48 21.94
CA ASN A 109 6.62 -14.79 22.29
C ASN A 109 5.64 -14.62 23.44
N GLY A 110 4.38 -15.00 23.22
CA GLY A 110 3.34 -14.99 24.25
C GLY A 110 3.37 -16.27 25.09
N ALA A 111 3.00 -16.15 26.35
CA ALA A 111 2.63 -17.24 27.23
C ALA A 111 1.11 -17.44 27.22
N LEU A 112 0.65 -18.62 27.67
CA LEU A 112 -0.80 -18.86 27.82
C LEU A 112 -1.46 -17.91 28.82
N ASN A 113 -0.68 -17.44 29.80
CA ASN A 113 -1.15 -16.50 30.81
C ASN A 113 -1.37 -15.08 30.25
N ASP A 114 -0.84 -14.77 29.06
CA ASP A 114 -1.04 -13.46 28.41
C ASP A 114 -2.39 -13.38 27.68
N LEU A 115 -3.16 -14.48 27.65
CA LEU A 115 -4.48 -14.55 27.03
C LEU A 115 -5.53 -14.01 28.00
N GLU A 116 -5.70 -12.69 28.01
CA GLU A 116 -6.69 -12.01 28.82
C GLU A 116 -8.00 -11.75 28.07
N ALA A 117 -9.11 -11.72 28.81
CA ALA A 117 -10.40 -11.36 28.25
C ALA A 117 -10.40 -9.89 27.76
N GLY A 118 -11.06 -9.64 26.63
CA GLY A 118 -11.12 -8.31 26.00
C GLY A 118 -9.98 -8.02 25.02
N TRP A 119 -8.97 -8.89 24.94
CA TRP A 119 -7.90 -8.74 23.96
C TRP A 119 -8.35 -9.23 22.58
N THR A 120 -7.91 -8.53 21.54
CA THR A 120 -8.13 -8.98 20.16
C THR A 120 -7.10 -10.03 19.79
N VAL A 121 -7.55 -11.18 19.33
CA VAL A 121 -6.68 -12.30 18.93
C VAL A 121 -6.99 -12.76 17.51
N SER A 122 -5.98 -13.29 16.84
CA SER A 122 -6.09 -14.02 15.57
C SER A 122 -5.73 -15.47 15.83
N VAL A 123 -6.68 -16.38 15.65
CA VAL A 123 -6.51 -17.81 15.94
C VAL A 123 -6.42 -18.57 14.63
N ASN A 124 -5.34 -19.34 14.44
CA ASN A 124 -5.25 -20.33 13.38
C ASN A 124 -5.40 -21.72 14.02
N GLY A 125 -6.31 -22.52 13.49
CA GLY A 125 -6.65 -23.81 14.07
C GLY A 125 -7.58 -24.62 13.19
N LYS A 126 -8.02 -25.75 13.73
CA LYS A 126 -8.99 -26.64 13.08
C LYS A 126 -10.37 -26.43 13.69
N THR A 127 -11.37 -26.20 12.84
CA THR A 127 -12.78 -26.17 13.27
C THR A 127 -13.26 -27.59 13.61
N ASN A 128 -13.93 -27.73 14.74
CA ASN A 128 -14.51 -28.97 15.25
C ASN A 128 -15.97 -29.11 14.80
N SER A 129 -16.55 -30.31 14.93
CA SER A 129 -17.93 -30.61 14.50
C SER A 129 -19.02 -29.87 15.28
N ASP A 130 -18.70 -29.40 16.48
CA ASP A 130 -19.58 -28.61 17.35
C ASP A 130 -19.48 -27.09 17.08
N GLY A 131 -18.66 -26.68 16.10
CA GLY A 131 -18.43 -25.28 15.76
C GLY A 131 -17.31 -24.60 16.57
N SER A 132 -16.70 -25.28 17.54
CA SER A 132 -15.53 -24.77 18.26
C SER A 132 -14.25 -24.86 17.41
N ILE A 133 -13.16 -24.21 17.86
CA ILE A 133 -11.86 -24.23 17.16
C ILE A 133 -10.78 -24.78 18.11
N THR A 134 -10.04 -25.78 17.65
CA THR A 134 -8.80 -26.24 18.29
C THR A 134 -7.63 -25.44 17.73
N ALA A 135 -7.07 -24.51 18.53
CA ALA A 135 -5.99 -23.63 18.10
C ALA A 135 -4.66 -24.37 17.88
N GLN A 136 -3.97 -24.07 16.78
CA GLN A 136 -2.57 -24.45 16.53
C GLN A 136 -1.63 -23.27 16.80
N SER A 137 -2.10 -22.05 16.55
CA SER A 137 -1.42 -20.83 16.95
C SER A 137 -2.41 -19.72 17.30
N ILE A 138 -2.06 -18.92 18.28
CA ILE A 138 -2.82 -17.74 18.70
C ILE A 138 -1.86 -16.56 18.62
N GLN A 139 -2.22 -15.58 17.79
CA GLN A 139 -1.50 -14.32 17.72
C GLN A 139 -2.35 -13.25 18.40
N ILE A 140 -1.81 -12.67 19.47
CA ILE A 140 -2.40 -11.52 20.11
C ILE A 140 -2.17 -10.30 19.21
N ARG A 141 -3.25 -9.60 18.85
CA ARG A 141 -3.19 -8.31 18.17
C ARG A 141 -3.40 -7.24 19.22
N GLN A 142 -2.31 -6.80 19.84
CA GLN A 142 -2.34 -5.60 20.65
C GLN A 142 -2.62 -4.42 19.71
N LEU A 143 -3.81 -3.84 19.79
CA LEU A 143 -4.00 -2.46 19.37
C LEU A 143 -3.30 -1.58 20.41
N ALA A 144 -2.63 -0.52 19.97
CA ALA A 144 -1.93 0.46 20.81
C ALA A 144 -2.73 0.81 22.09
N PRO A 145 -2.06 1.15 23.21
CA PRO A 145 -2.68 1.27 24.52
C PRO A 145 -3.95 2.12 24.44
N ASN A 146 -5.05 1.57 24.97
CA ASN A 146 -6.25 2.33 25.29
C ASN A 146 -5.81 3.68 25.84
N GLN A 147 -6.06 4.75 25.07
CA GLN A 147 -5.96 6.10 25.60
C GLN A 147 -6.90 6.13 26.82
N PRO A 148 -6.43 6.50 28.01
CA PRO A 148 -7.35 6.74 29.11
C PRO A 148 -8.34 7.80 28.63
N GLN A 149 -9.63 7.46 28.68
CA GLN A 149 -10.67 8.47 28.58
C GLN A 149 -10.58 9.28 29.87
N GLU A 150 -10.08 10.51 29.77
CA GLU A 150 -10.24 11.54 30.81
C GLU A 150 -11.73 11.93 30.95
#